data_AF-A0A7S0MSG2-F1
#
_entry.id   AF-A0A7S0MSG2-F1
#
_cell.length_a   1.000
_cell.length_b   1.000
_cell.length_c   1.000
_cell.angle_alpha   90.00
_cell.angle_beta   90.00
_cell.angle_gamma   90.00
#
_symmetry.space_group_name_H-M   'P 1'
#
loop_
_entity.id
_entity.type
_entity.pdbx_description
1 polymer ?
#
loop_
_entity_poly.entity_id
_entity_poly.type
_entity_poly.pdbx_seq_one_letter_code
_entity_poly.pdbx_strand_id
1 'polypeptide(L)'
;MEPLEISPPGGEPPGILQQGTQKPTFANEKTALMPRAPTSRSDPLEAAIKPCRFVALSVVLLAIFAITGALMWGLFWLLFLVDGGTESSSDELPCYIKDPNITSATYTSRLLRVNLSMSRYPKAVCNDGSAGTYYIKRAIPNLGRDHIWNIHFQGGYWCTDASQCQRRRNATAYHWKKIYREESPLLEPQKTWYSTTSKLWARSLQIGGVFAPPRCSPLYGVNQIFVPFCSSDAWLGELDPSNQTFGMHFQGLTIWRAVLQEVLQRRGLQAAIDAFRGGRGKKPLLLVGGYSAGARATMIHVDRLRGELGESANVYALMDSGVWLDIPPEAEAKAKGKLSLKEETMRAIDFFNLRDKADLLDPKCLEDNPLEQWKCIFSQYRLAYVQTPYTIVSSQRDAFMDMKLFADGIRLMPDGETWEADAEEKRETHRVIAERYLSLAAELRRKKPGNVWFMHACLEHAASIDQRFLNWVTNKDFHTTMMTALEKGLDHFGYIEYDHNCSRPCHNRVVLDGSPLHSDLLFQDVCYPVGVACGSCDNFSHKEQGVSMHNLITQFIKKSESHSAPSNRST
;
A
#
# COMPACT_ATOMS: atom_id res chain seq x y z
N MET A 1 10.59 -58.59 18.45
CA MET A 1 9.53 -59.23 19.25
C MET A 1 8.22 -58.68 18.74
N GLU A 2 7.31 -59.58 18.41
CA GLU A 2 6.10 -59.35 17.63
C GLU A 2 5.07 -58.37 18.24
N PRO A 3 4.17 -57.82 17.39
CA PRO A 3 3.11 -56.86 17.70
C PRO A 3 1.76 -57.56 17.94
N LEU A 4 0.67 -56.81 18.18
CA LEU A 4 -0.68 -57.23 17.79
C LEU A 4 -1.66 -56.04 17.67
N GLU A 5 -2.16 -55.89 16.44
CA GLU A 5 -3.35 -55.13 16.03
C GLU A 5 -4.64 -55.92 16.33
N ILE A 6 -5.81 -55.25 16.30
CA ILE A 6 -6.97 -55.47 15.40
C ILE A 6 -8.28 -54.95 16.06
N SER A 7 -9.06 -54.25 15.23
CA SER A 7 -10.30 -53.49 15.53
C SER A 7 -11.62 -54.31 15.28
N PRO A 8 -12.85 -53.73 15.21
CA PRO A 8 -14.16 -54.31 15.64
C PRO A 8 -14.99 -54.91 14.46
N PRO A 9 -16.33 -55.22 14.48
CA PRO A 9 -17.49 -54.28 14.62
C PRO A 9 -18.90 -54.86 15.05
N GLY A 10 -19.96 -54.02 15.04
CA GLY A 10 -21.40 -54.35 14.87
C GLY A 10 -22.23 -54.56 16.17
N GLY A 11 -23.53 -54.26 16.31
CA GLY A 11 -24.66 -53.85 15.47
C GLY A 11 -25.98 -53.94 16.29
N GLU A 12 -27.05 -53.29 15.83
CA GLU A 12 -28.35 -52.91 16.44
C GLU A 12 -29.36 -53.99 16.97
N PRO A 13 -30.48 -53.60 17.65
CA PRO A 13 -31.50 -54.43 18.36
C PRO A 13 -32.79 -54.69 17.49
N PRO A 14 -33.88 -55.42 17.91
CA PRO A 14 -34.95 -54.95 18.85
C PRO A 14 -35.84 -56.05 19.56
N GLY A 15 -36.87 -55.68 20.38
CA GLY A 15 -38.11 -56.49 20.55
C GLY A 15 -38.81 -56.67 21.94
N ILE A 16 -39.85 -55.84 22.22
CA ILE A 16 -41.28 -56.11 22.63
C ILE A 16 -41.70 -57.24 23.65
N LEU A 17 -42.56 -56.88 24.65
CA LEU A 17 -43.87 -57.51 25.09
C LEU A 17 -44.37 -56.87 26.43
N GLN A 18 -45.49 -56.10 26.48
CA GLN A 18 -46.91 -56.45 26.83
C GLN A 18 -47.15 -57.03 28.24
N GLN A 19 -48.27 -56.87 28.99
CA GLN A 19 -49.52 -56.07 29.04
C GLN A 19 -50.25 -56.48 30.36
N GLY A 20 -51.27 -55.71 30.80
CA GLY A 20 -52.39 -56.18 31.65
C GLY A 20 -52.83 -55.18 32.74
N THR A 21 -53.74 -54.21 32.51
CA THR A 21 -55.22 -54.24 32.59
C THR A 21 -55.85 -54.66 33.94
N GLN A 22 -56.56 -53.75 34.62
CA GLN A 22 -58.04 -53.78 34.75
C GLN A 22 -58.59 -52.64 35.64
N LYS A 23 -59.70 -52.04 35.16
CA LYS A 23 -60.68 -51.20 35.88
C LYS A 23 -61.84 -52.08 36.35
N PRO A 24 -62.71 -51.57 37.24
CA PRO A 24 -64.14 -51.64 36.95
C PRO A 24 -64.92 -50.35 37.29
N THR A 25 -66.12 -50.26 36.71
CA THR A 25 -67.19 -49.26 36.92
C THR A 25 -68.52 -50.00 37.09
N PHE A 26 -69.45 -49.47 37.91
CA PHE A 26 -70.95 -49.59 37.94
C PHE A 26 -71.40 -49.25 39.40
N ALA A 27 -72.57 -48.71 39.78
CA ALA A 27 -73.58 -47.77 39.27
C ALA A 27 -74.57 -47.46 40.43
N ASN A 28 -75.32 -46.35 40.32
CA ASN A 28 -76.64 -45.98 40.94
C ASN A 28 -76.77 -46.00 42.50
N GLU A 29 -77.45 -45.06 43.18
CA GLU A 29 -78.89 -44.75 43.11
C GLU A 29 -79.28 -43.52 43.98
N LYS A 30 -80.53 -43.06 43.84
CA LYS A 30 -81.14 -41.81 44.32
C LYS A 30 -81.60 -41.87 45.79
N THR A 31 -81.62 -40.72 46.49
CA THR A 31 -82.79 -40.32 47.32
C THR A 31 -82.82 -38.81 47.58
N ALA A 32 -84.02 -38.22 47.49
CA ALA A 32 -84.33 -36.81 47.71
C ALA A 32 -85.20 -36.65 48.97
N LEU A 33 -85.07 -35.54 49.71
CA LEU A 33 -86.16 -34.91 50.48
C LEU A 33 -85.74 -33.49 50.97
N MET A 34 -86.64 -32.52 50.74
CA MET A 34 -86.55 -31.06 51.00
C MET A 34 -86.81 -30.69 52.50
N PRO A 35 -87.18 -29.44 52.87
CA PRO A 35 -86.35 -28.23 53.05
C PRO A 35 -86.54 -27.59 54.46
N ARG A 36 -85.74 -26.58 54.84
CA ARG A 36 -86.14 -25.59 55.87
C ARG A 36 -85.35 -24.27 55.75
N ALA A 37 -86.07 -23.19 55.56
CA ALA A 37 -85.76 -21.82 56.00
C ALA A 37 -86.98 -21.36 56.86
N PRO A 38 -87.04 -20.17 57.50
CA PRO A 38 -86.04 -19.10 57.68
C PRO A 38 -85.95 -18.60 59.15
N THR A 39 -85.00 -17.70 59.47
CA THR A 39 -85.24 -16.62 60.46
C THR A 39 -84.30 -15.45 60.21
N SER A 40 -84.91 -14.26 60.14
CA SER A 40 -84.30 -12.95 60.04
C SER A 40 -83.84 -12.41 61.40
N ARG A 41 -82.75 -11.64 61.42
CA ARG A 41 -82.67 -10.41 62.24
C ARG A 41 -81.56 -9.49 61.72
N SER A 42 -81.96 -8.26 61.48
CA SER A 42 -81.18 -7.08 61.09
C SER A 42 -80.40 -6.50 62.27
N ASP A 43 -79.19 -5.98 62.03
CA ASP A 43 -78.70 -4.77 62.69
C ASP A 43 -77.82 -3.95 61.73
N PRO A 44 -77.92 -2.60 61.70
CA PRO A 44 -77.33 -1.77 60.66
C PRO A 44 -76.14 -0.97 61.21
N LEU A 45 -74.91 -1.43 61.00
CA LEU A 45 -73.72 -0.61 61.25
C LEU A 45 -72.48 -1.00 60.43
N GLU A 46 -72.64 -1.41 59.17
CA GLU A 46 -71.50 -1.84 58.34
C GLU A 46 -71.54 -1.36 56.88
N ALA A 47 -72.30 -0.30 56.60
CA ALA A 47 -72.49 0.25 55.25
C ALA A 47 -71.71 1.54 54.95
N ALA A 48 -70.56 1.79 55.60
CA ALA A 48 -69.81 3.04 55.42
C ALA A 48 -68.28 2.92 55.23
N ILE A 49 -67.70 1.72 55.11
CA ILE A 49 -66.23 1.56 54.97
C ILE A 49 -65.83 0.57 53.85
N LYS A 50 -66.55 0.61 52.71
CA LYS A 50 -66.16 -0.14 51.50
C LYS A 50 -65.79 0.71 50.26
N PRO A 51 -66.21 1.98 50.07
CA PRO A 51 -65.77 2.73 48.89
C PRO A 51 -64.37 3.37 49.05
N CYS A 52 -63.89 3.62 50.27
CA CYS A 52 -62.58 4.27 50.47
C CYS A 52 -61.37 3.34 50.25
N ARG A 53 -61.52 2.02 50.46
CA ARG A 53 -60.42 1.07 50.25
C ARG A 53 -60.14 0.80 48.76
N PHE A 54 -61.17 0.80 47.91
CA PHE A 54 -61.00 0.62 46.47
C PHE A 54 -60.44 1.86 45.80
N VAL A 55 -60.86 3.07 46.20
CA VAL A 55 -60.27 4.32 45.68
C VAL A 55 -58.82 4.47 46.13
N ALA A 56 -58.49 4.14 47.39
CA ALA A 56 -57.11 4.17 47.86
C ALA A 56 -56.20 3.15 47.14
N LEU A 57 -56.69 1.92 46.88
CA LEU A 57 -55.91 0.92 46.12
C LEU A 57 -55.68 1.35 44.67
N SER A 58 -56.68 1.94 44.02
CA SER A 58 -56.58 2.45 42.65
C SER A 58 -55.64 3.65 42.54
N VAL A 59 -55.65 4.55 43.52
CA VAL A 59 -54.73 5.69 43.57
C VAL A 59 -53.30 5.23 43.86
N VAL A 60 -53.11 4.24 44.72
CA VAL A 60 -51.78 3.65 44.98
C VAL A 60 -51.27 2.89 43.76
N LEU A 61 -52.10 2.14 43.04
CA LEU A 61 -51.71 1.47 41.80
C LEU A 61 -51.37 2.49 40.70
N LEU A 62 -52.15 3.55 40.53
CA LEU A 62 -51.84 4.63 39.59
C LEU A 62 -50.54 5.37 39.97
N ALA A 63 -50.30 5.60 41.26
CA ALA A 63 -49.06 6.20 41.73
C ALA A 63 -47.86 5.26 41.49
N ILE A 64 -48.02 3.95 41.71
CA ILE A 64 -46.98 2.95 41.41
C ILE A 64 -46.71 2.93 39.90
N PHE A 65 -47.75 2.91 39.05
CA PHE A 65 -47.58 2.96 37.59
C PHE A 65 -46.90 4.24 37.13
N ALA A 66 -47.24 5.39 37.72
CA ALA A 66 -46.60 6.67 37.43
C ALA A 66 -45.13 6.70 37.88
N ILE A 67 -44.82 6.14 39.06
CA ILE A 67 -43.45 6.05 39.58
C ILE A 67 -42.63 5.06 38.77
N THR A 68 -43.17 3.90 38.39
CA THR A 68 -42.49 2.94 37.51
C THR A 68 -42.31 3.52 36.10
N GLY A 69 -43.28 4.29 35.60
CA GLY A 69 -43.17 5.00 34.34
C GLY A 69 -42.08 6.07 34.37
N ALA A 70 -42.02 6.86 35.45
CA ALA A 70 -41.00 7.88 35.67
C ALA A 70 -39.61 7.28 35.91
N LEU A 71 -39.51 6.13 36.58
CA LEU A 71 -38.25 5.40 36.76
C LEU A 71 -37.79 4.75 35.46
N MET A 72 -38.68 4.18 34.65
CA MET A 72 -38.33 3.67 33.31
C MET A 72 -37.96 4.81 32.36
N TRP A 73 -38.65 5.95 32.42
CA TRP A 73 -38.27 7.16 31.67
C TRP A 73 -36.95 7.76 32.17
N GLY A 74 -36.70 7.73 33.47
CA GLY A 74 -35.43 8.15 34.08
C GLY A 74 -34.28 7.22 33.72
N LEU A 75 -34.51 5.91 33.67
CA LEU A 75 -33.54 4.91 33.17
C LEU A 75 -33.32 5.03 31.66
N PHE A 76 -34.35 5.34 30.89
CA PHE A 76 -34.24 5.65 29.46
C PHE A 76 -33.41 6.92 29.25
N TRP A 77 -33.63 7.97 30.05
CA TRP A 77 -32.82 9.19 30.03
C TRP A 77 -31.40 8.99 30.59
N LEU A 78 -31.20 8.11 31.57
CA LEU A 78 -29.87 7.75 32.07
C LEU A 78 -29.09 6.90 31.06
N LEU A 79 -29.75 6.05 30.28
CA LEU A 79 -29.15 5.38 29.12
C LEU A 79 -28.78 6.41 28.04
N PHE A 80 -29.62 7.41 27.78
CA PHE A 80 -29.30 8.53 26.87
C PHE A 80 -28.25 9.53 27.41
N LEU A 81 -28.06 9.64 28.73
CA LEU A 81 -27.03 10.48 29.35
C LEU A 81 -25.70 9.73 29.53
N VAL A 82 -25.72 8.40 29.60
CA VAL A 82 -24.51 7.56 29.50
C VAL A 82 -24.08 7.38 28.04
N ASP A 83 -25.01 7.46 27.08
CA ASP A 83 -24.74 7.70 25.65
C ASP A 83 -24.64 9.19 25.30
N GLY A 84 -24.59 10.07 26.29
CA GLY A 84 -24.17 11.47 26.18
C GLY A 84 -22.66 11.61 25.92
N GLY A 85 -22.10 10.71 25.12
CA GLY A 85 -20.91 11.00 24.36
C GLY A 85 -21.25 12.21 23.50
N THR A 86 -20.39 13.22 23.57
CA THR A 86 -20.32 14.29 22.58
C THR A 86 -20.75 13.75 21.21
N GLU A 87 -21.82 14.31 20.63
CA GLU A 87 -21.92 14.45 19.17
C GLU A 87 -20.76 15.36 18.76
N SER A 88 -19.54 14.82 18.87
CA SER A 88 -18.60 14.91 17.79
C SER A 88 -19.38 14.32 16.63
N SER A 89 -19.84 15.17 15.72
CA SER A 89 -20.04 14.79 14.33
C SER A 89 -18.74 14.11 13.88
N SER A 90 -18.63 12.81 14.14
CA SER A 90 -17.80 11.96 13.33
C SER A 90 -18.56 11.88 12.03
N ASP A 91 -18.42 12.93 11.22
CA ASP A 91 -18.49 12.79 9.79
C ASP A 91 -17.62 11.57 9.50
N GLU A 92 -18.28 10.46 9.13
CA GLU A 92 -17.62 9.29 8.59
C GLU A 92 -16.79 9.82 7.43
N LEU A 93 -15.47 10.02 7.65
CA LEU A 93 -14.60 10.46 6.59
C LEU A 93 -14.78 9.44 5.45
N PRO A 94 -15.22 9.86 4.25
CA PRO A 94 -15.31 8.95 3.14
C PRO A 94 -13.93 8.33 2.90
N CYS A 95 -13.90 7.13 2.31
CA CYS A 95 -12.65 6.47 1.88
C CYS A 95 -11.76 7.29 0.95
N TYR A 96 -12.27 8.44 0.52
CA TYR A 96 -11.61 9.49 -0.20
C TYR A 96 -11.65 10.73 0.68
N ILE A 97 -10.50 11.32 0.98
CA ILE A 97 -10.45 12.64 1.59
C ILE A 97 -10.95 13.62 0.52
N LYS A 98 -12.27 13.89 0.49
CA LYS A 98 -12.93 14.83 -0.42
C LYS A 98 -12.73 16.28 -0.02
N ASP A 99 -11.52 16.65 0.39
CA ASP A 99 -11.22 18.04 0.71
C ASP A 99 -9.97 18.52 -0.03
N PRO A 100 -10.13 19.28 -1.13
CA PRO A 100 -9.02 19.90 -1.84
C PRO A 100 -8.29 20.97 -1.00
N ASN A 101 -8.86 21.41 0.13
CA ASN A 101 -8.26 22.36 1.07
C ASN A 101 -7.52 21.70 2.25
N ILE A 102 -7.48 20.36 2.36
CA ILE A 102 -6.60 19.69 3.33
C ILE A 102 -5.15 19.88 2.87
N THR A 103 -4.55 20.95 3.39
CA THR A 103 -3.11 21.20 3.31
C THR A 103 -2.34 20.10 4.04
N SER A 104 -1.14 19.82 3.54
CA SER A 104 -0.25 18.67 3.79
C SER A 104 0.15 18.32 5.25
N ALA A 105 -0.51 18.84 6.29
CA ALA A 105 -0.02 18.78 7.67
C ALA A 105 -0.67 17.74 8.60
N THR A 106 -1.85 17.17 8.29
CA THR A 106 -2.70 16.57 9.34
C THR A 106 -2.77 15.03 9.38
N TYR A 107 -2.35 14.33 8.33
CA TYR A 107 -2.37 12.85 8.30
C TYR A 107 -0.96 12.27 8.23
N THR A 108 -0.35 12.03 9.38
CA THR A 108 0.92 11.30 9.47
C THR A 108 0.82 10.19 10.50
N SER A 109 1.63 9.16 10.33
CA SER A 109 1.78 8.06 11.26
C SER A 109 3.15 8.15 11.90
N ARG A 110 3.16 7.99 13.23
CA ARG A 110 4.40 7.97 14.01
C ARG A 110 4.98 6.56 14.04
N LEU A 111 6.15 6.39 13.43
CA LEU A 111 6.94 5.15 13.51
C LEU A 111 8.14 5.36 14.44
N LEU A 112 8.58 4.30 15.13
CA LEU A 112 9.69 4.32 16.08
C LEU A 112 10.95 3.71 15.47
N ARG A 113 12.09 4.36 15.71
CA ARG A 113 13.39 3.93 15.19
C ARG A 113 13.86 2.64 15.87
N VAL A 114 14.34 1.68 15.09
CA VAL A 114 15.01 0.47 15.54
C VAL A 114 16.32 0.29 14.77
N ASN A 115 17.44 0.29 15.49
CA ASN A 115 18.73 -0.04 14.89
C ASN A 115 18.87 -1.56 14.80
N LEU A 116 19.36 -2.04 13.66
CA LEU A 116 19.79 -3.43 13.52
C LEU A 116 20.94 -3.69 14.50
N SER A 117 20.88 -4.83 15.19
CA SER A 117 21.90 -5.20 16.16
C SER A 117 23.17 -5.59 15.43
N MET A 118 24.25 -4.84 15.64
CA MET A 118 25.56 -5.14 15.03
C MET A 118 26.15 -6.47 15.53
N SER A 119 25.70 -7.00 16.67
CA SER A 119 26.12 -8.34 17.11
C SER A 119 25.43 -9.46 16.33
N ARG A 120 24.24 -9.21 15.75
CA ARG A 120 23.51 -10.18 14.91
C ARG A 120 23.76 -9.96 13.43
N TYR A 121 23.86 -8.70 13.02
CA TYR A 121 24.02 -8.27 11.63
C TYR A 121 25.23 -7.33 11.52
N PRO A 122 26.47 -7.82 11.78
CA PRO A 122 27.66 -6.98 11.83
C PRO A 122 27.97 -6.24 10.52
N LYS A 123 27.50 -6.78 9.38
CA LYS A 123 27.69 -6.18 8.06
C LYS A 123 26.54 -5.28 7.61
N ALA A 124 25.40 -5.27 8.31
CA ALA A 124 24.26 -4.44 7.94
C ALA A 124 24.45 -3.01 8.43
N VAL A 125 25.35 -2.28 7.77
CA VAL A 125 25.82 -0.94 8.16
C VAL A 125 25.67 0.08 7.03
N CYS A 126 25.47 1.34 7.38
CA CYS A 126 25.49 2.48 6.46
C CYS A 126 26.90 2.71 5.89
N ASN A 127 27.00 3.62 4.91
CA ASN A 127 28.28 3.94 4.28
C ASN A 127 29.41 4.33 5.26
N ASP A 128 29.08 4.96 6.39
CA ASP A 128 30.02 5.36 7.45
C ASP A 128 30.25 4.31 8.55
N GLY A 129 29.72 3.09 8.38
CA GLY A 129 29.82 1.99 9.35
C GLY A 129 28.82 2.06 10.51
N SER A 130 27.95 3.09 10.58
CA SER A 130 26.84 3.09 11.55
C SER A 130 25.82 1.99 11.26
N ALA A 131 25.14 1.46 12.28
CA ALA A 131 24.17 0.38 12.09
C ALA A 131 23.06 0.77 11.12
N GLY A 132 22.66 -0.14 10.24
CA GLY A 132 21.43 -0.02 9.47
C GLY A 132 20.23 0.07 10.40
N THR A 133 19.19 0.76 9.96
CA THR A 133 18.03 1.10 10.80
C THR A 133 16.75 0.93 10.00
N TYR A 134 15.67 0.62 10.69
CA TYR A 134 14.31 0.76 10.16
C TYR A 134 13.41 1.43 11.20
N TYR A 135 12.26 1.89 10.76
CA TYR A 135 11.22 2.50 11.58
C TYR A 135 10.02 1.59 11.59
N ILE A 136 9.40 1.38 12.74
CA ILE A 136 8.27 0.46 12.88
C ILE A 136 7.10 1.08 13.64
N LYS A 137 5.89 0.75 13.19
CA LYS A 137 4.64 0.87 13.94
C LYS A 137 3.96 -0.50 13.89
N ARG A 138 3.59 -1.03 15.06
CA ARG A 138 2.93 -2.34 15.16
C ARG A 138 1.47 -2.22 14.75
N ALA A 139 0.91 -3.33 14.31
CA ALA A 139 -0.52 -3.41 14.07
C ALA A 139 -1.33 -2.98 15.31
N ILE A 140 -2.49 -2.38 15.07
CA ILE A 140 -3.38 -1.97 16.17
C ILE A 140 -3.91 -3.25 16.83
N PRO A 141 -3.78 -3.40 18.16
CA PRO A 141 -4.28 -4.57 18.87
C PRO A 141 -5.78 -4.79 18.62
N ASN A 142 -6.21 -6.06 18.64
CA ASN A 142 -7.61 -6.49 18.53
C ASN A 142 -8.32 -6.18 17.21
N LEU A 143 -7.65 -5.63 16.19
CA LEU A 143 -8.22 -5.49 14.83
C LEU A 143 -8.06 -6.72 13.95
N GLY A 144 -7.32 -7.75 14.38
CA GLY A 144 -7.05 -8.95 13.59
C GLY A 144 -6.21 -8.71 12.33
N ARG A 145 -5.46 -7.59 12.27
CA ARG A 145 -4.63 -7.15 11.13
C ARG A 145 -3.12 -7.36 11.33
N ASP A 146 -2.71 -8.05 12.39
CA ASP A 146 -1.31 -8.30 12.77
C ASP A 146 -0.56 -9.30 11.88
N HIS A 147 -1.28 -10.04 11.04
CA HIS A 147 -0.73 -10.89 9.97
C HIS A 147 -0.34 -10.11 8.70
N ILE A 148 -0.66 -8.81 8.62
CA ILE A 148 -0.34 -7.96 7.46
C ILE A 148 0.87 -7.06 7.77
N TRP A 149 1.81 -7.02 6.84
CA TRP A 149 3.09 -6.32 6.94
C TRP A 149 3.33 -5.44 5.72
N ASN A 150 3.35 -4.12 5.92
CA ASN A 150 3.82 -3.15 4.93
C ASN A 150 5.29 -2.82 5.20
N ILE A 151 6.19 -3.16 4.28
CA ILE A 151 7.63 -2.93 4.38
C ILE A 151 8.05 -2.08 3.18
N HIS A 152 8.43 -0.82 3.42
CA HIS A 152 8.71 0.14 2.35
C HIS A 152 10.16 0.66 2.42
N PHE A 153 10.89 0.54 1.32
CA PHE A 153 12.29 0.91 1.20
C PHE A 153 12.45 2.30 0.58
N GLN A 154 13.28 3.13 1.22
CA GLN A 154 13.53 4.48 0.76
C GLN A 154 14.32 4.51 -0.56
N GLY A 155 14.01 5.49 -1.40
CA GLY A 155 14.80 5.87 -2.56
C GLY A 155 16.04 6.71 -2.24
N GLY A 156 16.84 6.97 -3.27
CA GLY A 156 18.03 7.82 -3.14
C GLY A 156 19.13 7.62 -4.17
N TYR A 157 18.85 7.02 -5.33
CA TYR A 157 19.84 6.75 -6.38
C TYR A 157 21.06 5.95 -5.87
N TRP A 158 22.23 6.07 -6.52
CA TRP A 158 23.47 5.42 -6.10
C TRP A 158 24.71 6.29 -6.37
N CYS A 159 25.91 5.78 -6.11
CA CYS A 159 27.17 6.31 -6.64
C CYS A 159 28.12 5.16 -7.02
N THR A 160 28.89 5.33 -8.09
CA THR A 160 29.85 4.32 -8.59
C THR A 160 31.22 4.91 -8.92
N ASP A 161 31.43 6.20 -8.66
CA ASP A 161 32.70 6.88 -8.85
C ASP A 161 33.02 7.82 -7.69
N ALA A 162 34.30 8.17 -7.56
CA ALA A 162 34.81 8.95 -6.43
C ALA A 162 34.12 10.32 -6.31
N SER A 163 33.83 10.99 -7.43
CA SER A 163 33.20 12.31 -7.44
C SER A 163 31.75 12.24 -6.98
N GLN A 164 30.98 11.27 -7.49
CA GLN A 164 29.61 11.01 -7.07
C GLN A 164 29.55 10.66 -5.58
N CYS A 165 30.38 9.73 -5.12
CA CYS A 165 30.36 9.30 -3.73
C CYS A 165 30.84 10.41 -2.77
N GLN A 166 31.83 11.22 -3.16
CA GLN A 166 32.24 12.38 -2.39
C GLN A 166 31.12 13.42 -2.27
N ARG A 167 30.35 13.67 -3.34
CA ARG A 167 29.17 14.56 -3.28
C ARG A 167 28.15 14.07 -2.25
N ARG A 168 27.90 12.77 -2.16
CA ARG A 168 26.98 12.19 -1.17
C ARG A 168 27.49 12.37 0.27
N ARG A 169 28.79 12.14 0.51
CA ARG A 169 29.42 12.42 1.81
C ARG A 169 29.31 13.90 2.19
N ASN A 170 29.63 14.80 1.26
CA ASN A 170 29.57 16.24 1.48
C ASN A 170 28.15 16.72 1.76
N ALA A 171 27.15 16.21 1.03
CA ALA A 171 25.74 16.54 1.26
C ALA A 171 25.27 16.10 2.65
N THR A 172 25.69 14.90 3.09
CA THR A 172 25.45 14.42 4.46
C THR A 172 26.11 15.33 5.49
N ALA A 173 27.37 15.72 5.28
CA ALA A 173 28.09 16.62 6.18
C ALA A 173 27.53 18.05 6.20
N TYR A 174 27.03 18.55 5.07
CA TYR A 174 26.37 19.84 4.99
C TYR A 174 25.06 19.85 5.79
N HIS A 175 24.23 18.82 5.60
CA HIS A 175 23.04 18.63 6.42
C HIS A 175 23.36 18.52 7.90
N TRP A 176 24.38 17.75 8.26
CA TRP A 176 24.91 17.69 9.62
C TRP A 176 25.21 19.10 10.14
N LYS A 177 25.99 19.91 9.42
CA LYS A 177 26.36 21.28 9.85
C LYS A 177 25.17 22.23 9.98
N LYS A 178 24.18 22.14 9.08
CA LYS A 178 22.96 22.97 9.15
C LYS A 178 22.16 22.65 10.43
N ILE A 179 22.00 21.37 10.75
CA ILE A 179 21.31 20.90 11.97
C ILE A 179 22.03 21.39 13.21
N TYR A 180 23.36 21.33 13.27
CA TYR A 180 24.11 21.83 14.44
C TYR A 180 23.91 23.33 14.68
N ARG A 181 23.40 24.07 13.69
CA ARG A 181 23.06 25.50 13.82
C ARG A 181 21.58 25.74 14.13
N GLU A 182 20.71 24.73 13.97
CA GLU A 182 19.27 24.80 14.24
C GLU A 182 18.96 24.04 15.54
N GLU A 183 18.05 24.53 16.39
CA GLU A 183 17.75 23.92 17.69
C GLU A 183 17.04 22.54 17.61
N SER A 184 16.82 21.99 16.41
CA SER A 184 16.21 20.67 16.18
C SER A 184 17.27 19.65 15.74
N PRO A 185 17.82 18.80 16.64
CA PRO A 185 19.07 18.07 16.42
C PRO A 185 18.95 16.78 15.59
N LEU A 186 17.78 16.46 15.01
CA LEU A 186 17.50 15.13 14.45
C LEU A 186 16.98 15.17 13.01
N LEU A 187 17.53 14.29 12.17
CA LEU A 187 17.13 14.13 10.78
C LEU A 187 15.84 13.33 10.64
N GLU A 188 14.93 13.87 9.85
CA GLU A 188 13.84 13.14 9.22
C GLU A 188 14.39 12.32 8.04
N PRO A 189 14.54 10.99 8.15
CA PRO A 189 15.21 10.17 7.14
C PRO A 189 14.61 10.31 5.74
N GLN A 190 13.29 10.43 5.63
CA GLN A 190 12.55 10.60 4.38
C GLN A 190 12.89 11.89 3.63
N LYS A 191 13.40 12.91 4.34
CA LYS A 191 13.90 14.18 3.77
C LYS A 191 15.39 14.12 3.39
N THR A 192 16.08 13.01 3.69
CA THR A 192 17.54 12.86 3.51
C THR A 192 17.90 11.68 2.61
N TRP A 193 17.48 11.75 1.34
CA TRP A 193 17.65 10.71 0.31
C TRP A 193 19.11 10.43 -0.11
N TYR A 194 20.08 11.19 0.42
CA TYR A 194 21.52 11.01 0.21
C TYR A 194 22.30 10.79 1.50
N SER A 195 21.62 10.48 2.61
CA SER A 195 22.32 10.22 3.87
C SER A 195 23.32 9.08 3.72
N THR A 196 24.51 9.23 4.28
CA THR A 196 25.53 8.17 4.35
C THR A 196 25.67 7.59 5.75
N THR A 197 24.77 7.95 6.69
CA THR A 197 24.83 7.58 8.10
C THR A 197 23.44 7.47 8.73
N SER A 198 23.30 6.64 9.77
CA SER A 198 22.10 6.54 10.61
C SER A 198 22.20 7.34 11.92
N LYS A 199 23.39 7.86 12.26
CA LYS A 199 23.69 8.48 13.58
C LYS A 199 22.75 9.65 13.93
N LEU A 200 22.28 10.37 12.93
CA LEU A 200 21.43 11.55 13.08
C LEU A 200 19.93 11.30 13.01
N TRP A 201 19.49 10.10 12.64
CA TRP A 201 18.08 9.88 12.38
C TRP A 201 17.24 9.98 13.65
N ALA A 202 16.09 10.65 13.59
CA ALA A 202 15.25 10.91 14.75
C ALA A 202 14.74 9.63 15.44
N ARG A 203 14.50 9.67 16.76
CA ARG A 203 13.94 8.51 17.48
C ARG A 203 12.56 8.08 16.99
N SER A 204 11.80 9.02 16.43
CA SER A 204 10.53 8.75 15.76
C SER A 204 10.43 9.50 14.45
N LEU A 205 9.70 8.92 13.50
CA LEU A 205 9.46 9.43 12.17
C LEU A 205 7.96 9.70 12.00
N GLN A 206 7.61 10.90 11.53
CA GLN A 206 6.26 11.21 11.04
C GLN A 206 6.23 11.04 9.53
N ILE A 207 5.39 10.14 9.02
CA ILE A 207 5.35 9.79 7.60
C ILE A 207 3.90 9.59 7.12
N GLY A 208 3.61 10.02 5.90
CA GLY A 208 2.27 10.00 5.29
C GLY A 208 2.08 8.87 4.26
N GLY A 209 1.11 9.05 3.37
CA GLY A 209 0.85 8.13 2.26
C GLY A 209 0.48 6.72 2.73
N VAL A 210 1.15 5.69 2.21
CA VAL A 210 0.92 4.27 2.57
C VAL A 210 1.12 3.97 4.06
N PHE A 211 1.76 4.88 4.81
CA PHE A 211 1.94 4.78 6.25
C PHE A 211 0.83 5.41 7.08
N ALA A 212 0.02 6.29 6.49
CA ALA A 212 -1.12 6.92 7.17
C ALA A 212 -2.43 6.65 6.42
N PRO A 213 -2.76 5.37 6.12
CA PRO A 213 -3.98 5.06 5.37
C PRO A 213 -5.24 5.41 6.18
N PRO A 214 -6.34 5.81 5.52
CA PRO A 214 -7.62 6.08 6.20
C PRO A 214 -8.21 4.78 6.78
N ARG A 215 -9.15 4.90 7.73
CA ARG A 215 -9.73 3.76 8.47
C ARG A 215 -10.29 2.65 7.59
N CYS A 216 -10.87 3.01 6.45
CA CYS A 216 -11.50 2.03 5.56
C CYS A 216 -10.53 1.35 4.59
N SER A 217 -9.27 1.80 4.53
CA SER A 217 -8.26 1.13 3.72
C SER A 217 -7.91 -0.24 4.34
N PRO A 218 -7.68 -1.30 3.54
CA PRO A 218 -7.22 -2.59 4.05
C PRO A 218 -5.82 -2.53 4.66
N LEU A 219 -5.08 -1.42 4.46
CA LEU A 219 -3.81 -1.15 5.12
C LEU A 219 -3.95 -0.44 6.47
N TYR A 220 -5.17 -0.07 6.89
CA TYR A 220 -5.38 0.53 8.19
C TYR A 220 -5.03 -0.44 9.32
N GLY A 221 -4.24 0.04 10.27
CA GLY A 221 -3.91 -0.70 11.48
C GLY A 221 -3.02 -1.93 11.29
N VAL A 222 -2.37 -2.10 10.14
CA VAL A 222 -1.41 -3.19 9.86
C VAL A 222 -0.03 -2.90 10.47
N ASN A 223 0.89 -3.88 10.46
CA ASN A 223 2.29 -3.60 10.79
C ASN A 223 2.93 -2.76 9.69
N GLN A 224 3.62 -1.69 10.05
CA GLN A 224 4.25 -0.77 9.12
C GLN A 224 5.74 -0.65 9.41
N ILE A 225 6.55 -0.78 8.36
CA ILE A 225 8.00 -0.68 8.41
C ILE A 225 8.48 0.22 7.28
N PHE A 226 9.23 1.26 7.65
CA PHE A 226 9.95 2.10 6.71
C PHE A 226 11.45 1.87 6.88
N VAL A 227 12.17 1.65 5.78
CA VAL A 227 13.61 1.38 5.80
C VAL A 227 14.35 2.54 5.12
N PRO A 228 14.95 3.45 5.91
CA PRO A 228 15.76 4.54 5.37
C PRO A 228 16.99 4.06 4.60
N PHE A 229 17.34 4.80 3.55
CA PHE A 229 18.45 4.48 2.67
C PHE A 229 19.73 5.20 3.13
N CYS A 230 20.78 4.43 3.42
CA CYS A 230 22.09 4.96 3.83
C CYS A 230 23.31 4.27 3.21
N SER A 231 23.08 3.46 2.17
CA SER A 231 24.11 2.62 1.56
C SER A 231 24.59 3.12 0.19
N SER A 232 23.91 4.09 -0.42
CA SER A 232 24.33 4.72 -1.69
C SER A 232 24.53 3.75 -2.88
N ASP A 233 23.89 2.58 -2.84
CA ASP A 233 24.03 1.47 -3.80
C ASP A 233 22.70 0.97 -4.36
N ALA A 234 21.62 1.73 -4.20
CA ALA A 234 20.25 1.32 -4.50
C ALA A 234 19.89 -0.10 -4.02
N TRP A 235 20.38 -0.47 -2.84
CA TRP A 235 20.11 -1.75 -2.20
C TRP A 235 20.74 -2.96 -2.92
N LEU A 236 21.80 -2.75 -3.70
CA LEU A 236 22.49 -3.80 -4.48
C LEU A 236 23.79 -4.29 -3.85
N GLY A 237 24.45 -3.44 -3.07
CA GLY A 237 25.82 -3.65 -2.61
C GLY A 237 25.95 -4.60 -1.41
N GLU A 238 27.08 -5.31 -1.38
CA GLU A 238 27.60 -6.05 -0.21
C GLU A 238 29.13 -5.86 -0.07
N LEU A 239 29.59 -4.63 -0.29
CA LEU A 239 31.01 -4.28 -0.33
C LEU A 239 31.46 -3.61 0.97
N ASP A 240 32.63 -4.06 1.45
CA ASP A 240 33.32 -3.47 2.59
C ASP A 240 34.20 -2.27 2.17
N PRO A 241 34.60 -1.38 3.09
CA PRO A 241 35.39 -0.20 2.79
C PRO A 241 36.80 -0.60 2.34
N SER A 242 37.23 0.02 1.25
CA SER A 242 38.51 -0.21 0.59
C SER A 242 38.86 1.00 -0.28
N ASN A 243 40.03 1.01 -0.92
CA ASN A 243 40.36 2.05 -1.90
C ASN A 243 39.38 2.05 -3.10
N GLN A 244 38.92 0.88 -3.54
CA GLN A 244 37.95 0.75 -4.64
C GLN A 244 36.58 1.32 -4.27
N THR A 245 36.18 1.19 -3.01
CA THR A 245 34.91 1.72 -2.48
C THR A 245 35.08 3.09 -1.83
N PHE A 246 36.20 3.77 -2.09
CA PHE A 246 36.50 5.12 -1.58
C PHE A 246 36.43 5.23 -0.04
N GLY A 247 36.68 4.11 0.66
CA GLY A 247 36.57 4.00 2.12
C GLY A 247 35.13 3.95 2.65
N MET A 248 34.14 3.62 1.81
CA MET A 248 32.72 3.53 2.21
C MET A 248 32.25 2.07 2.19
N HIS A 249 31.37 1.71 3.13
CA HIS A 249 30.58 0.47 3.04
C HIS A 249 29.48 0.62 1.99
N PHE A 250 29.22 -0.36 1.14
CA PHE A 250 28.04 -0.41 0.27
C PHE A 250 27.28 -1.69 0.60
N GLN A 251 26.41 -1.63 1.62
CA GLN A 251 25.82 -2.81 2.26
C GLN A 251 24.29 -2.83 2.13
N GLY A 252 23.74 -2.20 1.08
CA GLY A 252 22.29 -2.06 0.91
C GLY A 252 21.56 -3.39 0.80
N LEU A 253 22.12 -4.38 0.09
CA LEU A 253 21.53 -5.72 0.02
C LEU A 253 21.63 -6.43 1.39
N THR A 254 22.73 -6.25 2.10
CA THR A 254 22.90 -6.78 3.47
C THR A 254 21.87 -6.18 4.42
N ILE A 255 21.60 -4.86 4.33
CA ILE A 255 20.56 -4.20 5.12
C ILE A 255 19.17 -4.73 4.74
N TRP A 256 18.87 -4.84 3.44
CA TRP A 256 17.60 -5.41 2.95
C TRP A 256 17.32 -6.78 3.58
N ARG A 257 18.29 -7.70 3.48
CA ARG A 257 18.20 -9.05 4.07
C ARG A 257 18.05 -9.02 5.59
N ALA A 258 18.86 -8.21 6.26
CA ALA A 258 18.85 -8.12 7.72
C ALA A 258 17.51 -7.59 8.26
N VAL A 259 16.90 -6.59 7.60
CA VAL A 259 15.58 -6.10 7.98
C VAL A 259 14.52 -7.18 7.83
N LEU A 260 14.46 -7.86 6.68
CA LEU A 260 13.48 -8.93 6.45
C LEU A 260 13.66 -10.07 7.46
N GLN A 261 14.90 -10.45 7.76
CA GLN A 261 15.21 -11.46 8.76
C GLN A 261 14.81 -11.02 10.18
N GLU A 262 15.08 -9.77 10.57
CA GLU A 262 14.68 -9.23 11.87
C GLU A 262 13.15 -9.20 12.01
N VAL A 263 12.43 -8.86 10.92
CA VAL A 263 10.96 -8.88 10.88
C VAL A 263 10.43 -10.30 11.06
N LEU A 264 10.95 -11.24 10.28
CA LEU A 264 10.63 -12.65 10.36
C LEU A 264 10.85 -13.18 11.78
N GLN A 265 12.08 -13.07 12.30
CA GLN A 265 12.51 -13.78 13.50
C GLN A 265 12.14 -13.08 14.80
N ARG A 266 12.02 -11.74 14.82
CA ARG A 266 11.92 -10.97 16.08
C ARG A 266 10.73 -10.03 16.16
N ARG A 267 10.08 -9.73 15.04
CA ARG A 267 8.89 -8.87 15.04
C ARG A 267 7.60 -9.69 14.90
N GLY A 268 7.68 -11.01 14.84
CA GLY A 268 6.50 -11.87 14.97
C GLY A 268 5.83 -12.24 13.65
N LEU A 269 6.48 -11.96 12.51
CA LEU A 269 6.05 -12.57 11.26
C LEU A 269 6.18 -14.10 11.32
N GLN A 270 7.24 -14.65 11.93
CA GLN A 270 7.35 -16.09 12.15
C GLN A 270 6.20 -16.63 13.00
N ALA A 271 5.82 -15.92 14.07
CA ALA A 271 4.68 -16.32 14.89
C ALA A 271 3.36 -16.31 14.11
N ALA A 272 3.15 -15.34 13.21
CA ALA A 272 2.00 -15.32 12.33
C ALA A 272 2.00 -16.49 11.33
N ILE A 273 3.17 -16.83 10.77
CA ILE A 273 3.36 -18.00 9.90
C ILE A 273 3.04 -19.29 10.67
N ASP A 274 3.53 -19.44 11.89
CA ASP A 274 3.30 -20.63 12.72
C ASP A 274 1.84 -20.76 13.12
N ALA A 275 1.16 -19.64 13.42
CA ALA A 275 -0.27 -19.62 13.69
C ALA A 275 -1.09 -20.05 12.46
N PHE A 276 -0.74 -19.55 11.27
CA PHE A 276 -1.38 -19.96 10.01
C PHE A 276 -1.19 -21.46 9.72
N ARG A 277 0.06 -21.94 9.78
CA ARG A 277 0.38 -23.37 9.57
C ARG A 277 -0.33 -24.28 10.58
N GLY A 278 -0.52 -23.79 11.80
CA GLY A 278 -1.27 -24.48 12.85
C GLY A 278 -2.80 -24.33 12.75
N GLY A 279 -3.34 -23.73 11.68
CA GLY A 279 -4.79 -23.57 11.47
C GLY A 279 -5.47 -22.54 12.38
N ARG A 280 -4.70 -21.70 13.09
CA ARG A 280 -5.19 -20.75 14.11
C ARG A 280 -5.10 -19.29 13.69
N GLY A 281 -4.63 -19.01 12.48
CA GLY A 281 -4.41 -17.64 11.99
C GLY A 281 -4.64 -17.52 10.48
N LYS A 282 -4.66 -16.28 10.00
CA LYS A 282 -4.73 -15.98 8.56
C LYS A 282 -3.36 -16.10 7.92
N LYS A 283 -3.32 -16.46 6.62
CA LYS A 283 -2.06 -16.47 5.84
C LYS A 283 -1.44 -15.07 5.88
N PRO A 284 -0.19 -14.91 6.34
CA PRO A 284 0.45 -13.61 6.40
C PRO A 284 0.53 -12.95 5.02
N LEU A 285 0.36 -11.64 4.96
CA LEU A 285 0.55 -10.83 3.75
C LEU A 285 1.73 -9.88 3.97
N LEU A 286 2.73 -9.97 3.09
CA LEU A 286 3.82 -9.01 3.00
C LEU A 286 3.61 -8.12 1.78
N LEU A 287 3.20 -6.87 2.03
CA LEU A 287 3.29 -5.79 1.06
C LEU A 287 4.71 -5.23 1.13
N VAL A 288 5.56 -5.58 0.17
CA VAL A 288 6.94 -5.09 0.09
C VAL A 288 7.04 -4.06 -1.00
N GLY A 289 7.55 -2.87 -0.68
CA GLY A 289 7.60 -1.81 -1.66
C GLY A 289 8.75 -0.86 -1.47
N GLY A 290 8.75 0.18 -2.27
CA GLY A 290 9.66 1.28 -2.13
C GLY A 290 9.35 2.36 -3.15
N TYR A 291 10.09 3.46 -3.05
CA TYR A 291 10.05 4.51 -4.05
C TYR A 291 11.42 4.71 -4.70
N SER A 292 11.45 5.12 -5.97
CA SER A 292 12.70 5.42 -6.69
C SER A 292 13.67 4.23 -6.68
N ALA A 293 14.89 4.41 -6.16
CA ALA A 293 15.85 3.32 -5.96
C ALA A 293 15.32 2.18 -5.07
N GLY A 294 14.43 2.46 -4.09
CA GLY A 294 13.79 1.43 -3.27
C GLY A 294 12.72 0.62 -4.03
N ALA A 295 12.02 1.25 -4.99
CA ALA A 295 11.12 0.54 -5.91
C ALA A 295 11.91 -0.40 -6.83
N ARG A 296 13.07 0.05 -7.33
CA ARG A 296 13.98 -0.80 -8.12
C ARG A 296 14.55 -1.94 -7.30
N ALA A 297 14.93 -1.70 -6.05
CA ALA A 297 15.35 -2.75 -5.14
C ALA A 297 14.24 -3.80 -4.98
N THR A 298 13.00 -3.36 -4.75
CA THR A 298 11.84 -4.26 -4.69
C THR A 298 11.71 -5.09 -5.96
N MET A 299 11.79 -4.47 -7.13
CA MET A 299 11.74 -5.16 -8.43
C MET A 299 12.79 -6.27 -8.56
N ILE A 300 13.99 -6.05 -8.03
CA ILE A 300 15.11 -6.98 -8.15
C ILE A 300 14.98 -8.11 -7.11
N HIS A 301 14.62 -7.77 -5.86
CA HIS A 301 14.72 -8.69 -4.72
C HIS A 301 13.45 -9.46 -4.38
N VAL A 302 12.28 -8.98 -4.81
CA VAL A 302 10.99 -9.48 -4.26
C VAL A 302 10.70 -10.95 -4.63
N ASP A 303 11.11 -11.40 -5.81
CA ASP A 303 10.86 -12.78 -6.26
C ASP A 303 11.59 -13.80 -5.39
N ARG A 304 12.80 -13.45 -4.94
CA ARG A 304 13.55 -14.29 -4.00
C ARG A 304 12.84 -14.38 -2.66
N LEU A 305 12.38 -13.25 -2.12
CA LEU A 305 11.61 -13.26 -0.87
C LEU A 305 10.36 -14.13 -1.00
N ARG A 306 9.65 -14.04 -2.13
CA ARG A 306 8.50 -14.91 -2.41
C ARG A 306 8.91 -16.38 -2.43
N GLY A 307 10.03 -16.71 -3.08
CA GLY A 307 10.57 -18.07 -3.11
C GLY A 307 10.97 -18.60 -1.73
N GLU A 308 11.60 -17.77 -0.89
CA GLU A 308 12.01 -18.12 0.47
C GLU A 308 10.81 -18.37 1.40
N LEU A 309 9.71 -17.64 1.24
CA LEU A 309 8.49 -17.82 2.03
C LEU A 309 7.60 -18.94 1.50
N GLY A 310 7.60 -19.19 0.19
CA GLY A 310 6.76 -20.18 -0.47
C GLY A 310 5.28 -20.02 -0.09
N GLU A 311 4.61 -21.13 0.23
CA GLU A 311 3.19 -21.11 0.63
C GLU A 311 2.93 -20.59 2.05
N SER A 312 3.98 -20.17 2.77
CA SER A 312 3.86 -19.72 4.16
C SER A 312 3.29 -18.31 4.29
N ALA A 313 3.38 -17.51 3.23
CA ALA A 313 2.89 -16.13 3.21
C ALA A 313 2.59 -15.68 1.76
N ASN A 314 1.69 -14.74 1.61
CA ASN A 314 1.48 -14.00 0.38
C ASN A 314 2.47 -12.84 0.29
N VAL A 315 3.05 -12.60 -0.88
CA VAL A 315 3.96 -11.47 -1.13
C VAL A 315 3.40 -10.64 -2.28
N TYR A 316 3.29 -9.33 -2.08
CA TYR A 316 2.81 -8.38 -3.07
C TYR A 316 3.74 -7.17 -3.13
N ALA A 317 4.05 -6.68 -4.32
CA ALA A 317 4.96 -5.55 -4.50
C ALA A 317 4.26 -4.22 -4.76
N LEU A 318 4.73 -3.14 -4.12
CA LEU A 318 4.36 -1.75 -4.46
C LEU A 318 5.59 -0.99 -4.93
N MET A 319 5.65 -0.65 -6.22
CA MET A 319 6.80 0.00 -6.85
C MET A 319 6.42 1.41 -7.30
N ASP A 320 6.86 2.41 -6.54
CA ASP A 320 6.59 3.83 -6.82
C ASP A 320 7.80 4.51 -7.49
N SER A 321 7.62 5.22 -8.61
CA SER A 321 8.70 5.90 -9.34
C SER A 321 9.93 5.00 -9.66
N GLY A 322 9.70 3.69 -9.80
CA GLY A 322 10.75 2.69 -10.04
C GLY A 322 11.01 2.38 -11.52
N VAL A 323 10.17 2.91 -12.42
CA VAL A 323 10.24 2.63 -13.86
C VAL A 323 11.11 3.69 -14.54
N TRP A 324 12.35 3.35 -14.83
CA TRP A 324 13.24 4.13 -15.70
C TRP A 324 13.24 3.56 -17.11
N LEU A 325 13.43 4.45 -18.08
CA LEU A 325 13.48 4.16 -19.50
C LEU A 325 14.90 4.33 -20.04
N ASP A 326 15.31 3.45 -20.95
CA ASP A 326 16.57 3.55 -21.69
C ASP A 326 16.41 4.62 -22.78
N ILE A 327 16.63 5.86 -22.35
CA ILE A 327 16.57 7.06 -23.19
C ILE A 327 17.89 7.81 -22.98
N PRO A 328 18.60 8.16 -24.07
CA PRO A 328 19.82 8.95 -23.97
C PRO A 328 19.49 10.38 -23.49
N PRO A 329 20.39 11.03 -22.72
CA PRO A 329 20.23 12.43 -22.39
C PRO A 329 20.29 13.29 -23.67
N GLU A 330 19.69 14.47 -23.62
CA GLU A 330 19.70 15.40 -24.75
C GLU A 330 21.12 15.90 -25.05
N ALA A 331 21.33 16.43 -26.26
CA ALA A 331 22.64 16.77 -26.78
C ALA A 331 23.41 17.73 -25.86
N GLU A 332 22.74 18.73 -25.29
CA GLU A 332 23.35 19.68 -24.35
C GLU A 332 23.79 19.00 -23.04
N ALA A 333 22.92 18.15 -22.47
CA ALA A 333 23.23 17.40 -21.26
C ALA A 333 24.41 16.45 -21.48
N LYS A 334 24.44 15.79 -22.64
CA LYS A 334 25.56 14.94 -23.07
C LYS A 334 26.84 15.75 -23.25
N ALA A 335 26.78 16.94 -23.84
CA ALA A 335 27.93 17.84 -24.00
C ALA A 335 28.49 18.31 -22.64
N LYS A 336 27.64 18.42 -21.61
CA LYS A 336 28.04 18.67 -20.21
C LYS A 336 28.57 17.41 -19.48
N GLY A 337 28.78 16.30 -20.19
CA GLY A 337 29.36 15.06 -19.66
C GLY A 337 28.39 14.17 -18.88
N LYS A 338 27.08 14.39 -19.03
CA LYS A 338 26.06 13.58 -18.35
C LYS A 338 25.94 12.20 -18.99
N LEU A 339 25.99 11.18 -18.15
CA LEU A 339 25.78 9.79 -18.56
C LEU A 339 24.30 9.48 -18.66
N SER A 340 23.95 8.63 -19.61
CA SER A 340 22.64 7.97 -19.66
C SER A 340 22.46 7.02 -18.48
N LEU A 341 21.21 6.76 -18.10
CA LEU A 341 20.90 5.78 -17.06
C LEU A 341 21.35 4.37 -17.45
N LYS A 342 21.38 4.06 -18.75
CA LYS A 342 21.99 2.82 -19.27
C LYS A 342 23.46 2.73 -18.89
N GLU A 343 24.26 3.72 -19.26
CA GLU A 343 25.70 3.75 -18.95
C GLU A 343 25.96 3.68 -17.45
N GLU A 344 25.15 4.37 -16.65
CA GLU A 344 25.26 4.33 -15.18
C GLU A 344 24.88 2.96 -14.61
N THR A 345 23.88 2.29 -15.19
CA THR A 345 23.49 0.94 -14.79
C THR A 345 24.56 -0.10 -15.18
N MET A 346 25.18 0.07 -16.36
CA MET A 346 26.33 -0.73 -16.76
C MET A 346 27.51 -0.54 -15.80
N ARG A 347 27.77 0.69 -15.33
CA ARG A 347 28.79 0.90 -14.29
C ARG A 347 28.39 0.29 -12.94
N ALA A 348 27.11 0.37 -12.58
CA ALA A 348 26.61 -0.17 -11.31
C ALA A 348 26.72 -1.70 -11.24
N ILE A 349 26.41 -2.42 -12.34
CA ILE A 349 26.52 -3.88 -12.35
C ILE A 349 27.96 -4.35 -12.14
N ASP A 350 28.93 -3.60 -12.69
CA ASP A 350 30.36 -3.86 -12.52
C ASP A 350 30.84 -3.46 -11.12
N PHE A 351 30.52 -2.23 -10.69
CA PHE A 351 31.01 -1.69 -9.42
C PHE A 351 30.50 -2.48 -8.21
N PHE A 352 29.24 -2.92 -8.21
CA PHE A 352 28.65 -3.69 -7.12
C PHE A 352 28.88 -5.21 -7.24
N ASN A 353 29.70 -5.66 -8.21
CA ASN A 353 30.00 -7.07 -8.47
C ASN A 353 28.74 -7.94 -8.62
N LEU A 354 27.81 -7.54 -9.49
CA LEU A 354 26.50 -8.21 -9.61
C LEU A 354 26.45 -9.28 -10.71
N ARG A 355 27.42 -9.32 -11.63
CA ARG A 355 27.38 -10.23 -12.80
C ARG A 355 27.27 -11.71 -12.44
N ASP A 356 27.94 -12.10 -11.36
CA ASP A 356 27.94 -13.48 -10.87
C ASP A 356 26.94 -13.72 -9.72
N LYS A 357 26.14 -12.70 -9.37
CA LYS A 357 25.11 -12.80 -8.33
C LYS A 357 23.82 -13.37 -8.92
N ALA A 358 23.84 -14.68 -9.17
CA ALA A 358 22.68 -15.47 -9.61
C ALA A 358 21.48 -15.34 -8.67
N ASP A 359 21.71 -14.91 -7.44
CA ASP A 359 20.71 -14.75 -6.40
C ASP A 359 19.99 -13.39 -6.42
N LEU A 360 20.39 -12.50 -7.35
CA LEU A 360 19.78 -11.19 -7.64
C LEU A 360 19.28 -11.08 -9.09
N LEU A 361 20.02 -11.66 -10.03
CA LEU A 361 19.71 -11.57 -11.45
C LEU A 361 18.80 -12.74 -11.85
N ASP A 362 17.65 -12.42 -12.41
CA ASP A 362 16.71 -13.43 -12.86
C ASP A 362 17.35 -14.34 -13.92
N PRO A 363 17.34 -15.68 -13.74
CA PRO A 363 18.00 -16.60 -14.66
C PRO A 363 17.48 -16.50 -16.10
N LYS A 364 16.17 -16.28 -16.28
CA LYS A 364 15.57 -16.16 -17.61
C LYS A 364 15.94 -14.84 -18.28
N CYS A 365 16.02 -13.76 -17.49
CA CYS A 365 16.57 -12.50 -18.00
C CYS A 365 18.02 -12.63 -18.47
N LEU A 366 18.86 -13.35 -17.71
CA LEU A 366 20.25 -13.60 -18.08
C LEU A 366 20.37 -14.44 -19.35
N GLU A 367 19.55 -15.49 -19.49
CA GLU A 367 19.48 -16.32 -20.69
C GLU A 367 19.09 -15.49 -21.93
N ASP A 368 18.12 -14.60 -21.79
CA ASP A 368 17.65 -13.75 -22.89
C ASP A 368 18.61 -12.59 -23.19
N ASN A 369 19.51 -12.23 -22.25
CA ASN A 369 20.42 -11.08 -22.36
C ASN A 369 21.87 -11.42 -21.95
N PRO A 370 22.53 -12.44 -22.55
CA PRO A 370 23.81 -12.98 -22.07
C PRO A 370 24.95 -11.96 -22.13
N LEU A 371 24.90 -11.02 -23.09
CA LEU A 371 25.92 -9.96 -23.27
C LEU A 371 25.54 -8.63 -22.59
N GLU A 372 24.28 -8.47 -22.19
CA GLU A 372 23.72 -7.21 -21.69
C GLU A 372 23.06 -7.40 -20.32
N GLN A 373 23.75 -8.08 -19.41
CA GLN A 373 23.25 -8.41 -18.07
C GLN A 373 22.73 -7.20 -17.26
N TRP A 374 23.20 -5.98 -17.56
CA TRP A 374 22.69 -4.73 -16.97
C TRP A 374 21.18 -4.56 -17.16
N LYS A 375 20.60 -5.13 -18.23
CA LYS A 375 19.15 -5.16 -18.46
C LYS A 375 18.39 -5.86 -17.34
N CYS A 376 19.01 -6.83 -16.66
CA CYS A 376 18.40 -7.58 -15.57
C CYS A 376 18.32 -6.82 -14.24
N ILE A 377 18.89 -5.61 -14.17
CA ILE A 377 18.65 -4.65 -13.09
C ILE A 377 18.05 -3.34 -13.59
N PHE A 378 17.71 -3.26 -14.87
CA PHE A 378 17.13 -2.08 -15.50
C PHE A 378 15.64 -2.27 -15.74
N SER A 379 14.82 -1.43 -15.10
CA SER A 379 13.36 -1.55 -15.03
C SER A 379 12.63 -1.81 -16.34
N GLN A 380 12.98 -1.10 -17.42
CA GLN A 380 12.33 -1.29 -18.72
C GLN A 380 12.41 -2.75 -19.21
N TYR A 381 13.47 -3.47 -18.87
CA TYR A 381 13.69 -4.84 -19.29
C TYR A 381 13.38 -5.85 -18.17
N ARG A 382 13.84 -5.58 -16.93
CA ARG A 382 13.67 -6.48 -15.78
C ARG A 382 12.22 -6.74 -15.42
N LEU A 383 11.31 -5.78 -15.60
CA LEU A 383 9.87 -5.95 -15.26
C LEU A 383 9.21 -7.13 -15.97
N ALA A 384 9.64 -7.46 -17.20
CA ALA A 384 9.16 -8.61 -17.94
C ALA A 384 9.46 -9.95 -17.25
N TYR A 385 10.36 -9.97 -16.27
CA TYR A 385 10.79 -11.18 -15.56
C TYR A 385 10.34 -11.22 -14.08
N VAL A 386 9.78 -10.13 -13.54
CA VAL A 386 9.28 -10.11 -12.14
C VAL A 386 8.07 -11.04 -11.98
N GLN A 387 8.16 -12.03 -11.11
CA GLN A 387 7.10 -13.05 -10.95
C GLN A 387 6.09 -12.70 -9.87
N THR A 388 6.51 -11.94 -8.86
CA THR A 388 5.66 -11.52 -7.74
C THR A 388 4.60 -10.55 -8.23
N PRO A 389 3.32 -10.72 -7.84
CA PRO A 389 2.26 -9.75 -8.12
C PRO A 389 2.63 -8.33 -7.67
N TYR A 390 2.28 -7.32 -8.46
CA TYR A 390 2.66 -5.95 -8.17
C TYR A 390 1.67 -4.87 -8.62
N THR A 391 1.76 -3.74 -7.92
CA THR A 391 1.27 -2.43 -8.34
C THR A 391 2.44 -1.51 -8.63
N ILE A 392 2.44 -0.88 -9.80
CA ILE A 392 3.34 0.22 -10.14
C ILE A 392 2.60 1.54 -10.02
N VAL A 393 3.22 2.49 -9.34
CA VAL A 393 2.85 3.90 -9.36
C VAL A 393 3.97 4.66 -10.07
N SER A 394 3.64 5.44 -11.10
CA SER A 394 4.66 6.19 -11.84
C SER A 394 4.09 7.51 -12.35
N SER A 395 4.89 8.56 -12.27
CA SER A 395 4.66 9.71 -13.11
C SER A 395 5.05 9.41 -14.56
N GLN A 396 4.28 9.90 -15.54
CA GLN A 396 4.66 9.92 -16.95
C GLN A 396 5.75 10.97 -17.24
N ARG A 397 5.90 11.97 -16.36
CA ARG A 397 6.96 12.96 -16.34
C ARG A 397 7.68 12.89 -15.00
N ASP A 398 8.36 11.76 -14.78
CA ASP A 398 9.05 11.52 -13.52
C ASP A 398 10.20 12.54 -13.35
N ALA A 399 10.18 13.29 -12.24
CA ALA A 399 11.12 14.37 -11.97
C ALA A 399 12.59 13.89 -11.88
N PHE A 400 12.82 12.63 -11.51
CA PHE A 400 14.15 12.03 -11.57
C PHE A 400 14.56 11.74 -13.01
N MET A 401 13.67 11.24 -13.86
CA MET A 401 13.96 11.07 -15.30
C MET A 401 14.29 12.41 -15.97
N ASP A 402 13.52 13.48 -15.71
CA ASP A 402 13.84 14.83 -16.20
C ASP A 402 15.24 15.27 -15.73
N MET A 403 15.54 15.11 -14.44
CA MET A 403 16.87 15.36 -13.87
C MET A 403 17.97 14.52 -14.54
N LYS A 404 17.66 13.39 -15.19
CA LYS A 404 18.63 12.55 -15.90
C LYS A 404 18.74 12.83 -17.40
N LEU A 405 17.71 13.41 -18.02
CA LEU A 405 17.71 13.68 -19.46
C LEU A 405 18.19 15.10 -19.82
N PHE A 406 17.85 16.11 -19.01
CA PHE A 406 18.07 17.52 -19.37
C PHE A 406 19.28 18.17 -18.67
N ALA A 407 19.90 19.16 -19.32
CA ALA A 407 21.13 19.79 -18.86
C ALA A 407 20.97 20.60 -17.56
N ASP A 408 19.89 21.37 -17.47
CA ASP A 408 19.64 22.30 -16.37
C ASP A 408 18.81 21.68 -15.23
N GLY A 409 18.49 20.38 -15.34
CA GLY A 409 17.57 19.71 -14.43
C GLY A 409 16.23 20.45 -14.32
N ILE A 410 15.62 20.38 -13.15
CA ILE A 410 14.40 21.13 -12.83
C ILE A 410 14.79 22.58 -12.50
N ARG A 411 14.75 23.49 -13.48
CA ARG A 411 14.85 24.94 -13.24
C ARG A 411 13.50 25.46 -12.75
N LEU A 412 13.34 25.60 -11.43
CA LEU A 412 12.34 26.51 -10.87
C LEU A 412 12.91 27.92 -11.00
N MET A 413 12.21 28.82 -11.71
CA MET A 413 12.51 30.25 -11.63
C MET A 413 12.35 30.74 -10.17
N PRO A 414 13.07 31.80 -9.74
CA PRO A 414 12.98 32.34 -8.38
C PRO A 414 11.57 32.79 -7.96
N ASP A 415 10.67 33.01 -8.93
CA ASP A 415 9.28 33.39 -8.71
C ASP A 415 8.34 32.19 -8.51
N GLY A 416 8.82 30.95 -8.64
CA GLY A 416 8.03 29.74 -8.42
C GLY A 416 6.94 29.47 -9.46
N GLU A 417 6.80 30.32 -10.49
CA GLU A 417 5.66 30.30 -11.40
C GLU A 417 6.02 30.10 -12.87
N THR A 418 7.28 30.28 -13.25
CA THR A 418 7.68 30.18 -14.66
C THR A 418 8.73 29.11 -14.93
N TRP A 419 8.50 28.34 -16.01
CA TRP A 419 9.50 27.46 -16.63
C TRP A 419 9.99 28.17 -17.90
N GLU A 420 11.30 28.29 -18.08
CA GLU A 420 11.83 28.83 -19.34
C GLU A 420 11.35 27.98 -20.52
N ALA A 421 10.74 28.70 -21.47
CA ALA A 421 10.13 28.17 -22.66
C ALA A 421 11.15 27.80 -23.74
N ASP A 422 12.06 26.85 -23.47
CA ASP A 422 12.70 26.04 -24.53
C ASP A 422 11.68 25.00 -25.07
N ALA A 423 10.49 25.49 -25.35
CA ALA A 423 9.29 24.77 -24.97
C ALA A 423 8.90 23.67 -25.95
N GLU A 424 9.35 23.69 -27.20
CA GLU A 424 8.89 22.71 -28.21
C GLU A 424 9.66 21.40 -28.16
N GLU A 425 10.99 21.44 -28.23
CA GLU A 425 11.84 20.24 -28.17
C GLU A 425 11.63 19.50 -26.84
N LYS A 426 11.62 20.22 -25.72
CA LYS A 426 11.35 19.63 -24.40
C LYS A 426 9.93 19.08 -24.28
N ARG A 427 8.90 19.72 -24.88
CA ARG A 427 7.52 19.18 -24.92
C ARG A 427 7.47 17.88 -25.70
N GLU A 428 8.13 17.82 -26.85
CA GLU A 428 8.18 16.63 -27.69
C GLU A 428 8.93 15.49 -26.99
N THR A 429 10.08 15.77 -26.36
CA THR A 429 10.81 14.80 -25.53
C THR A 429 9.91 14.26 -24.41
N HIS A 430 9.22 15.11 -23.65
CA HIS A 430 8.30 14.65 -22.61
C HIS A 430 7.12 13.82 -23.16
N ARG A 431 6.56 14.19 -24.33
CA ARG A 431 5.51 13.43 -25.01
C ARG A 431 6.02 12.02 -25.37
N VAL A 432 7.20 11.92 -25.94
CA VAL A 432 7.83 10.64 -26.30
C VAL A 432 8.11 9.78 -25.06
N ILE A 433 8.57 10.39 -23.96
CA ILE A 433 8.78 9.69 -22.68
C ILE A 433 7.45 9.13 -22.17
N ALA A 434 6.40 9.94 -22.13
CA ALA A 434 5.07 9.51 -21.74
C ALA A 434 4.58 8.35 -22.61
N GLU A 435 4.67 8.45 -23.93
CA GLU A 435 4.27 7.36 -24.84
C GLU A 435 5.04 6.07 -24.62
N ARG A 436 6.35 6.15 -24.33
CA ARG A 436 7.16 4.96 -24.00
C ARG A 436 6.73 4.32 -22.68
N TYR A 437 6.42 5.13 -21.67
CA TYR A 437 5.85 4.67 -20.42
C TYR A 437 4.54 3.92 -20.63
N LEU A 438 3.62 4.50 -21.41
CA LEU A 438 2.32 3.91 -21.71
C LEU A 438 2.45 2.63 -22.54
N SER A 439 3.34 2.62 -23.53
CA SER A 439 3.63 1.47 -24.38
C SER A 439 4.17 0.30 -23.56
N LEU A 440 5.15 0.55 -22.69
CA LEU A 440 5.72 -0.45 -21.78
C LEU A 440 4.64 -1.03 -20.84
N ALA A 441 3.82 -0.16 -20.24
CA ALA A 441 2.73 -0.58 -19.37
C ALA A 441 1.70 -1.45 -20.13
N ALA A 442 1.31 -1.05 -21.33
CA ALA A 442 0.37 -1.80 -22.17
C ALA A 442 0.93 -3.17 -22.59
N GLU A 443 2.21 -3.24 -22.94
CA GLU A 443 2.88 -4.50 -23.25
C GLU A 443 2.89 -5.45 -22.05
N LEU A 444 3.36 -4.97 -20.90
CA LEU A 444 3.50 -5.79 -19.69
C LEU A 444 2.15 -6.23 -19.13
N ARG A 445 1.11 -5.39 -19.21
CA ARG A 445 -0.26 -5.78 -18.81
C ARG A 445 -0.81 -6.93 -19.64
N ARG A 446 -0.52 -6.97 -20.94
CA ARG A 446 -0.92 -8.11 -21.81
C ARG A 446 -0.16 -9.38 -21.45
N LYS A 447 1.13 -9.28 -21.16
CA LYS A 447 1.98 -10.43 -20.81
C LYS A 447 1.73 -10.96 -19.40
N LYS A 448 1.37 -10.08 -18.46
CA LYS A 448 1.19 -10.38 -17.04
C LYS A 448 -0.13 -9.78 -16.54
N PRO A 449 -1.28 -10.39 -16.89
CA PRO A 449 -2.58 -9.93 -16.41
C PRO A 449 -2.63 -9.97 -14.88
N GLY A 450 -3.37 -9.05 -14.27
CA GLY A 450 -3.53 -8.93 -12.82
C GLY A 450 -2.60 -7.93 -12.14
N ASN A 451 -1.43 -7.64 -12.71
CA ASN A 451 -0.59 -6.55 -12.22
C ASN A 451 -1.21 -5.18 -12.52
N VAL A 452 -1.15 -4.26 -11.55
CA VAL A 452 -1.80 -2.96 -11.64
C VAL A 452 -0.78 -1.87 -11.97
N TRP A 453 -1.19 -0.92 -12.80
CA TRP A 453 -0.42 0.25 -13.16
C TRP A 453 -1.26 1.49 -12.93
N PHE A 454 -0.79 2.37 -12.05
CA PHE A 454 -1.30 3.72 -11.88
C PHE A 454 -0.25 4.67 -12.45
N MET A 455 -0.59 5.40 -13.52
CA MET A 455 0.32 6.41 -14.04
C MET A 455 -0.40 7.73 -14.24
N HIS A 456 0.21 8.80 -13.74
CA HIS A 456 -0.35 10.15 -13.79
C HIS A 456 0.57 11.09 -14.56
N ALA A 457 0.01 12.10 -15.21
CA ALA A 457 0.74 13.01 -16.10
C ALA A 457 1.26 14.27 -15.36
N CYS A 458 1.88 14.09 -14.19
CA CYS A 458 2.34 15.20 -13.35
C CYS A 458 3.86 15.19 -13.18
N LEU A 459 4.54 16.33 -13.19
CA LEU A 459 5.96 16.39 -12.82
C LEU A 459 6.12 16.04 -11.33
N GLU A 460 6.55 14.82 -11.03
CA GLU A 460 6.55 14.27 -9.67
C GLU A 460 7.59 13.17 -9.52
N HIS A 461 8.04 12.91 -8.29
CA HIS A 461 8.78 11.72 -7.96
C HIS A 461 8.52 11.30 -6.50
N ALA A 462 8.21 10.01 -6.30
CA ALA A 462 8.00 9.38 -5.00
C ALA A 462 6.74 9.83 -4.22
N ALA A 463 5.57 9.56 -4.77
CA ALA A 463 4.29 9.90 -4.15
C ALA A 463 3.93 9.04 -2.92
N SER A 464 4.38 7.80 -2.83
CA SER A 464 3.89 6.75 -1.90
C SER A 464 4.04 7.04 -0.40
N ILE A 465 4.95 7.93 -0.02
CA ILE A 465 5.18 8.34 1.37
C ILE A 465 4.51 9.67 1.72
N ASP A 466 3.79 10.25 0.76
CA ASP A 466 3.14 11.55 0.84
C ASP A 466 1.62 11.42 0.75
N GLN A 467 0.88 12.42 1.24
CA GLN A 467 -0.57 12.46 1.20
C GLN A 467 -1.15 12.43 -0.23
N ARG A 468 -0.36 12.86 -1.22
CA ARG A 468 -0.69 12.72 -2.65
C ARG A 468 -1.05 11.28 -3.03
N PHE A 469 -0.41 10.28 -2.43
CA PHE A 469 -0.76 8.87 -2.68
C PHE A 469 -2.20 8.50 -2.30
N LEU A 470 -2.75 9.16 -1.27
CA LEU A 470 -4.10 8.90 -0.81
C LEU A 470 -5.14 9.66 -1.62
N ASN A 471 -4.82 10.89 -2.04
CA ASN A 471 -5.83 11.85 -2.48
C ASN A 471 -5.75 12.21 -3.97
N TRP A 472 -4.62 11.98 -4.63
CA TRP A 472 -4.52 12.27 -6.06
C TRP A 472 -5.32 11.25 -6.87
N VAL A 473 -6.31 11.77 -7.59
CA VAL A 473 -7.17 11.02 -8.50
C VAL A 473 -6.68 11.17 -9.94
N THR A 474 -7.03 10.21 -10.80
CA THR A 474 -6.86 10.38 -12.24
C THR A 474 -7.97 11.25 -12.84
N ASN A 475 -7.66 11.98 -13.91
CA ASN A 475 -8.61 12.86 -14.60
C ASN A 475 -9.77 12.13 -15.30
N LYS A 476 -9.71 10.80 -15.42
CA LYS A 476 -10.71 10.02 -16.19
C LYS A 476 -11.97 9.72 -15.39
N ASP A 477 -11.84 9.45 -14.10
CA ASP A 477 -12.96 9.07 -13.24
C ASP A 477 -13.11 9.93 -11.98
N PHE A 478 -12.13 10.81 -11.70
CA PHE A 478 -12.07 11.63 -10.48
C PHE A 478 -12.25 10.83 -9.16
N HIS A 479 -12.04 9.52 -9.22
CA HIS A 479 -12.39 8.59 -8.14
C HIS A 479 -11.30 7.54 -7.88
N THR A 480 -10.50 7.14 -8.87
CA THR A 480 -9.40 6.20 -8.64
C THR A 480 -8.15 6.94 -8.17
N THR A 481 -7.74 6.68 -6.93
CA THR A 481 -6.47 7.15 -6.35
C THR A 481 -5.37 6.09 -6.48
N MET A 482 -4.11 6.46 -6.19
CA MET A 482 -3.01 5.49 -6.13
C MET A 482 -3.28 4.40 -5.07
N MET A 483 -3.86 4.78 -3.93
CA MET A 483 -4.31 3.82 -2.91
C MET A 483 -5.39 2.88 -3.47
N THR A 484 -6.43 3.39 -4.13
CA THR A 484 -7.46 2.54 -4.73
C THR A 484 -6.88 1.58 -5.78
N ALA A 485 -5.88 2.00 -6.55
CA ALA A 485 -5.20 1.12 -7.49
C ALA A 485 -4.43 -0.01 -6.78
N LEU A 486 -3.74 0.30 -5.68
CA LEU A 486 -3.11 -0.72 -4.83
C LEU A 486 -4.14 -1.69 -4.25
N GLU A 487 -5.25 -1.18 -3.72
CA GLU A 487 -6.33 -1.99 -3.16
C GLU A 487 -6.97 -2.92 -4.19
N LYS A 488 -7.24 -2.42 -5.41
CA LYS A 488 -7.71 -3.26 -6.54
C LYS A 488 -6.71 -4.35 -6.90
N GLY A 489 -5.41 -4.04 -6.85
CA GLY A 489 -4.35 -5.01 -7.08
C GLY A 489 -4.34 -6.12 -6.03
N LEU A 490 -4.43 -5.76 -4.75
CA LEU A 490 -4.52 -6.72 -3.65
C LEU A 490 -5.81 -7.57 -3.73
N ASP A 491 -6.94 -6.97 -4.09
CA ASP A 491 -8.23 -7.65 -4.24
C ASP A 491 -8.21 -8.67 -5.40
N HIS A 492 -7.60 -8.31 -6.53
CA HIS A 492 -7.48 -9.20 -7.69
C HIS A 492 -6.79 -10.53 -7.36
N PHE A 493 -5.81 -10.52 -6.45
CA PHE A 493 -5.12 -11.73 -5.99
C PHE A 493 -5.73 -12.33 -4.71
N GLY A 494 -6.86 -11.79 -4.22
CA GLY A 494 -7.55 -12.27 -3.02
C GLY A 494 -6.77 -12.05 -1.73
N TYR A 495 -5.93 -11.01 -1.66
CA TYR A 495 -5.05 -10.75 -0.53
C TYR A 495 -5.66 -9.86 0.56
N ILE A 496 -6.83 -9.28 0.32
CA ILE A 496 -7.49 -8.39 1.29
C ILE A 496 -8.95 -8.75 1.51
N GLU A 497 -9.40 -8.52 2.75
CA GLU A 497 -10.80 -8.54 3.16
C GLU A 497 -11.15 -7.13 3.67
N TYR A 498 -12.14 -6.51 3.03
CA TYR A 498 -12.70 -5.23 3.47
C TYR A 498 -13.55 -5.42 4.72
N ASP A 499 -13.56 -4.44 5.61
CA ASP A 499 -14.51 -4.41 6.73
C ASP A 499 -15.94 -4.26 6.18
N HIS A 500 -16.91 -4.94 6.79
CA HIS A 500 -18.31 -4.96 6.35
C HIS A 500 -18.95 -3.56 6.33
N ASN A 501 -18.42 -2.62 7.12
CA ASN A 501 -18.89 -1.23 7.18
C ASN A 501 -18.21 -0.30 6.15
N CYS A 502 -17.28 -0.81 5.35
CA CYS A 502 -16.67 -0.03 4.29
C CYS A 502 -17.44 -0.28 2.99
N SER A 503 -18.04 0.79 2.44
CA SER A 503 -18.48 0.78 1.04
C SER A 503 -17.29 0.34 0.20
N ARG A 504 -17.37 -0.86 -0.40
CA ARG A 504 -16.39 -1.32 -1.40
C ARG A 504 -16.09 -0.15 -2.35
N PRO A 505 -14.83 0.14 -2.73
CA PRO A 505 -14.57 1.10 -3.80
C PRO A 505 -15.50 0.72 -4.94
N CYS A 506 -16.40 1.64 -5.30
CA CYS A 506 -17.68 1.35 -5.94
C CYS A 506 -17.57 0.19 -6.92
N HIS A 507 -18.36 -0.86 -6.68
CA HIS A 507 -18.64 -1.92 -7.65
C HIS A 507 -19.31 -1.32 -8.88
N ASN A 508 -18.54 -0.60 -9.71
CA ASN A 508 -18.80 -0.63 -11.13
C ASN A 508 -18.20 -1.95 -11.58
N ARG A 509 -19.07 -2.95 -11.80
CA ARG A 509 -18.77 -4.08 -12.68
C ARG A 509 -18.12 -3.52 -13.94
N VAL A 510 -16.79 -3.54 -14.03
CA VAL A 510 -16.16 -3.88 -15.29
C VAL A 510 -16.21 -5.39 -15.28
N VAL A 511 -17.22 -5.91 -15.97
CA VAL A 511 -17.35 -7.33 -16.20
C VAL A 511 -16.04 -7.75 -16.87
N LEU A 512 -15.21 -8.51 -16.14
CA LEU A 512 -14.17 -9.34 -16.75
C LEU A 512 -14.90 -10.49 -17.46
N ASP A 513 -15.68 -10.18 -18.50
CA ASP A 513 -16.28 -11.22 -19.34
C ASP A 513 -15.31 -11.53 -20.46
N GLY A 514 -15.08 -12.83 -20.66
CA GLY A 514 -14.16 -13.38 -21.65
C GLY A 514 -14.63 -13.15 -23.09
N SER A 515 -14.60 -11.90 -23.55
CA SER A 515 -14.87 -11.53 -24.94
C SER A 515 -13.65 -10.83 -25.57
N PRO A 516 -13.31 -11.17 -26.83
CA PRO A 516 -12.09 -10.72 -27.48
C PRO A 516 -12.27 -9.30 -28.03
N LEU A 517 -11.22 -8.47 -27.89
CA LEU A 517 -10.98 -7.25 -28.67
C LEU A 517 -12.08 -6.16 -28.60
N HIS A 518 -12.04 -5.31 -27.57
CA HIS A 518 -11.85 -3.85 -27.71
C HIS A 518 -11.97 -3.13 -26.35
N SER A 519 -11.05 -2.16 -26.16
CA SER A 519 -11.07 -1.05 -25.20
C SER A 519 -11.21 -1.35 -23.70
N ASP A 520 -10.09 -1.34 -22.97
CA ASP A 520 -10.01 -0.76 -21.62
C ASP A 520 -8.58 -0.23 -21.33
N LEU A 521 -8.25 0.82 -22.09
CA LEU A 521 -7.18 1.77 -21.77
C LEU A 521 -7.59 2.56 -20.52
N LEU A 522 -6.80 2.44 -19.45
CA LEU A 522 -6.73 3.46 -18.39
C LEU A 522 -5.72 4.54 -18.81
N PHE A 523 -5.85 5.15 -20.00
CA PHE A 523 -5.00 6.28 -20.44
C PHE A 523 -5.67 7.20 -21.48
N GLN A 524 -5.17 8.44 -21.53
CA GLN A 524 -5.54 9.66 -22.29
C GLN A 524 -6.47 10.57 -21.46
N ASP A 525 -6.04 11.75 -20.99
CA ASP A 525 -5.47 12.86 -21.76
C ASP A 525 -4.12 13.45 -21.29
N VAL A 526 -3.46 14.04 -22.28
CA VAL A 526 -2.28 14.90 -22.25
C VAL A 526 -2.57 16.17 -21.44
N CYS A 527 -1.82 16.43 -20.37
CA CYS A 527 -1.68 17.79 -19.85
C CYS A 527 -0.47 18.46 -20.53
N TYR A 528 -0.72 19.14 -21.64
CA TYR A 528 -0.08 20.41 -21.92
C TYR A 528 -1.21 21.37 -22.31
N PRO A 529 -1.38 22.47 -21.55
CA PRO A 529 -0.44 23.58 -21.69
C PRO A 529 0.15 24.08 -20.37
N VAL A 530 1.38 24.54 -20.50
CA VAL A 530 1.99 25.73 -19.89
C VAL A 530 1.23 26.38 -18.72
N GLY A 531 1.88 26.37 -17.55
CA GLY A 531 1.54 27.25 -16.42
C GLY A 531 0.62 26.59 -15.40
N VAL A 532 1.06 26.64 -14.15
CA VAL A 532 0.36 26.20 -12.93
C VAL A 532 0.50 24.72 -12.58
N ALA A 533 0.89 24.54 -11.31
CA ALA A 533 1.14 23.30 -10.59
C ALA A 533 -0.06 22.33 -10.62
N CYS A 534 0.16 21.10 -10.14
CA CYS A 534 -0.86 20.07 -9.92
C CYS A 534 -1.94 20.49 -8.88
N GLY A 535 -2.71 21.52 -9.19
CA GLY A 535 -3.84 22.06 -8.45
C GLY A 535 -4.89 22.58 -9.43
N SER A 536 -6.11 22.07 -9.27
CA SER A 536 -7.35 22.37 -10.02
C SER A 536 -7.31 22.22 -11.54
N CYS A 537 -7.84 21.10 -12.05
CA CYS A 537 -8.41 21.05 -13.39
C CYS A 537 -9.86 21.55 -13.34
N ASP A 538 -10.06 22.86 -13.18
CA ASP A 538 -11.37 23.46 -13.39
C ASP A 538 -11.42 24.16 -14.77
N ASN A 539 -12.44 23.76 -15.53
CA ASN A 539 -13.00 24.39 -16.72
C ASN A 539 -12.12 24.57 -17.97
N PHE A 540 -12.25 23.68 -18.97
CA PHE A 540 -12.26 24.10 -20.38
C PHE A 540 -13.13 23.18 -21.25
N SER A 541 -14.04 23.78 -22.01
CA SER A 541 -15.01 23.14 -22.88
C SER A 541 -14.39 22.63 -24.19
N HIS A 542 -14.88 21.46 -24.62
CA HIS A 542 -14.54 20.78 -25.87
C HIS A 542 -14.64 21.68 -27.12
N LYS A 543 -13.60 21.64 -27.96
CA LYS A 543 -13.77 21.74 -29.42
C LYS A 543 -12.96 20.63 -30.10
N GLU A 544 -13.67 19.67 -30.66
CA GLU A 544 -13.16 18.57 -31.45
C GLU A 544 -12.49 19.06 -32.74
N GLN A 545 -11.29 18.58 -33.04
CA GLN A 545 -10.82 18.42 -34.42
C GLN A 545 -10.09 17.07 -34.52
N GLY A 546 -10.78 16.09 -35.09
CA GLY A 546 -10.26 14.74 -35.29
C GLY A 546 -9.26 14.68 -36.44
N VAL A 547 -8.11 14.04 -36.19
CA VAL A 547 -7.22 13.55 -37.25
C VAL A 547 -6.89 12.09 -36.95
N SER A 548 -7.21 11.21 -37.90
CA SER A 548 -7.07 9.75 -37.79
C SER A 548 -5.61 9.30 -37.78
N MET A 549 -5.28 8.43 -36.82
CA MET A 549 -3.96 7.82 -36.56
C MET A 549 -3.40 6.99 -37.74
N HIS A 550 -4.22 6.68 -38.74
CA HIS A 550 -3.79 5.90 -39.92
C HIS A 550 -2.94 6.71 -40.91
N ASN A 551 -3.11 8.04 -40.97
CA ASN A 551 -2.39 8.88 -41.94
C ASN A 551 -0.95 9.22 -41.53
N LEU A 552 -0.61 9.13 -40.24
CA LEU A 552 0.71 9.47 -39.70
C LEU A 552 1.75 8.34 -39.88
N ILE A 553 1.30 7.08 -39.86
CA ILE A 553 2.19 5.92 -40.04
C ILE A 553 2.73 5.86 -41.48
N THR A 554 1.93 6.23 -42.47
CA THR A 554 2.32 6.20 -43.90
C THR A 554 3.32 7.30 -44.27
N GLN A 555 3.34 8.43 -43.56
CA GLN A 555 4.32 9.49 -43.79
C GLN A 555 5.72 9.15 -43.22
N PHE A 556 5.78 8.30 -42.18
CA PHE A 556 7.06 7.93 -41.56
C PHE A 556 7.83 6.87 -42.38
N ILE A 557 7.15 5.98 -43.11
CA ILE A 557 7.82 4.95 -43.94
C ILE A 557 8.48 5.58 -45.18
N LYS A 558 7.86 6.57 -45.82
CA LYS A 558 8.41 7.24 -47.01
C LYS A 558 9.64 8.12 -46.75
N LYS A 559 9.92 8.48 -45.49
CA LYS A 559 11.09 9.33 -45.14
C LYS A 559 12.35 8.52 -44.79
N SER A 560 12.25 7.19 -44.74
CA SER A 560 13.37 6.29 -44.43
C SER A 560 14.04 5.65 -45.65
N GLU A 561 13.48 5.79 -46.86
CA GLU A 561 14.01 5.17 -48.10
C GLU A 561 14.76 6.13 -49.04
N SER A 562 14.97 7.40 -48.68
CA SER A 562 15.54 8.40 -49.60
C SER A 562 17.00 8.80 -49.32
N HIS A 563 17.86 7.96 -48.76
CA HIS A 563 19.31 8.22 -48.69
C HIS A 563 20.14 7.00 -49.12
N SER A 564 20.23 6.75 -50.43
CA SER A 564 21.37 6.05 -51.05
C SER A 564 21.46 6.29 -52.56
N ALA A 565 22.34 7.21 -53.00
CA ALA A 565 23.02 7.16 -54.30
C ALA A 565 24.16 8.20 -54.36
N PRO A 566 25.38 7.85 -54.82
CA PRO A 566 26.53 8.75 -54.90
C PRO A 566 26.60 9.50 -56.23
N SER A 567 26.99 10.79 -56.20
CA SER A 567 27.25 11.58 -57.40
C SER A 567 28.72 11.42 -57.85
N ASN A 568 28.92 10.66 -58.92
CA ASN A 568 30.08 10.79 -59.80
C ASN A 568 29.83 11.92 -60.81
N ARG A 569 30.73 12.91 -60.89
CA ARG A 569 31.13 13.48 -62.19
C ARG A 569 32.44 14.26 -62.10
N SER A 570 33.37 13.80 -62.93
CA SER A 570 34.58 14.44 -63.40
C SER A 570 34.32 15.76 -64.13
N THR A 571 35.13 16.76 -63.83
CA THR A 571 36.05 17.45 -64.77
C THR A 571 37.21 18.02 -63.96
#